data_AF-A0A850SFN1-F1
#
_entry.id   AF-A0A850SFN1-F1
#
_cell.length_a   1.000
_cell.length_b   1.000
_cell.length_c   1.000
_cell.angle_alpha   90.00
_cell.angle_beta   90.00
_cell.angle_gamma   90.00
#
_symmetry.space_group_name_H-M   'P 1'
#
loop_
_entity.id
_entity.type
_entity.pdbx_description
1 polymer ?
#
loop_
_entity_poly.entity_id
_entity_poly.type
_entity_poly.pdbx_seq_one_letter_code
_entity_poly.pdbx_strand_id
1 'polypeptide(L)'
;MSLEITKSLKGALGELYYKEGSDQKGWAYISLENIHNSDFKDNVLVFKKGFHRIKIKIHDNLIREIKEISKPTNDSKENPSFVFDYLACKVSQRERYDGVLVANPTALCWVEVKTGRSGFSDNQVDALEKIKIPLALFYIQDVLAPPRKIEIEWDTRTGDEWLDELDDKRDQAESDDDFL
;
A
#
# COMPACT_ATOMS: atom_id res chain seq x y z
N MET A 1 30.64 18.93 -8.93
CA MET A 1 29.42 18.35 -9.51
C MET A 1 28.56 17.90 -8.33
N SER A 2 27.36 18.45 -8.16
CA SER A 2 26.43 18.08 -7.07
C SER A 2 25.30 17.24 -7.65
N LEU A 3 24.95 16.15 -6.96
CA LEU A 3 23.81 15.32 -7.34
C LEU A 3 22.51 16.05 -6.96
N GLU A 4 21.64 16.31 -7.93
CA GLU A 4 20.33 16.91 -7.67
C GLU A 4 19.32 15.83 -7.25
N ILE A 5 18.53 16.12 -6.22
CA ILE A 5 17.53 15.19 -5.71
C ILE A 5 16.25 15.31 -6.54
N THR A 6 16.03 14.34 -7.42
CA THR A 6 14.85 14.29 -8.30
C THR A 6 13.62 13.72 -7.61
N LYS A 7 12.42 13.95 -8.18
CA LYS A 7 11.17 13.31 -7.72
C LYS A 7 11.25 11.79 -7.79
N SER A 8 11.89 11.24 -8.82
CA SER A 8 12.10 9.80 -8.97
C SER A 8 12.94 9.23 -7.83
N LEU A 9 14.02 9.93 -7.43
CA LEU A 9 14.83 9.51 -6.29
C LEU A 9 14.03 9.55 -4.98
N LYS A 10 13.21 10.58 -4.76
CA LYS A 10 12.31 10.65 -3.59
C LYS A 10 11.33 9.47 -3.55
N GLY A 11 10.71 9.13 -4.68
CA GLY A 11 9.82 7.97 -4.78
C GLY A 11 10.54 6.65 -4.47
N ALA A 12 11.71 6.44 -5.06
CA ALA A 12 12.53 5.24 -4.82
C ALA A 12 12.96 5.09 -3.35
N LEU A 13 13.32 6.21 -2.70
CA LEU A 13 13.63 6.23 -1.27
C LEU A 13 12.38 5.93 -0.42
N GLY A 14 11.23 6.48 -0.79
CA GLY A 14 9.96 6.22 -0.11
C GLY A 14 9.61 4.72 -0.12
N GLU A 15 9.70 4.10 -1.28
CA GLU A 15 9.54 2.65 -1.40
C GLU A 15 10.57 1.87 -0.57
N LEU A 16 11.83 2.30 -0.54
CA LEU A 16 12.87 1.63 0.23
C LEU A 16 12.56 1.65 1.73
N TYR A 17 12.14 2.79 2.27
CA TYR A 17 11.74 2.89 3.67
C TYR A 17 10.49 2.07 3.98
N TYR A 18 9.53 2.00 3.06
CA TYR A 18 8.40 1.10 3.20
C TYR A 18 8.83 -0.37 3.30
N LYS A 19 9.72 -0.82 2.41
CA LYS A 19 10.22 -2.20 2.37
C LYS A 19 10.97 -2.54 3.66
N GLU A 20 11.83 -1.65 4.12
CA GLU A 20 12.58 -1.80 5.38
C GLU A 20 11.64 -1.81 6.60
N GLY A 21 10.72 -0.84 6.69
CA GLY A 21 9.75 -0.76 7.78
C GLY A 21 8.82 -1.97 7.83
N SER A 22 8.41 -2.49 6.67
CA SER A 22 7.64 -3.74 6.56
C SER A 22 8.41 -4.91 7.12
N ASP A 23 9.68 -5.08 6.72
CA ASP A 23 10.51 -6.19 7.17
C ASP A 23 10.71 -6.15 8.68
N GLN A 24 11.07 -4.99 9.26
CA GLN A 24 11.25 -4.80 10.70
C GLN A 24 9.96 -5.05 11.49
N LYS A 25 8.81 -4.64 10.96
CA LYS A 25 7.50 -4.83 11.61
C LYS A 25 6.88 -6.21 11.32
N GLY A 26 7.54 -7.10 10.56
CA GLY A 26 7.04 -8.47 10.33
C GLY A 26 5.91 -8.56 9.30
N TRP A 27 5.85 -7.62 8.37
CA TRP A 27 4.94 -7.60 7.24
C TRP A 27 5.64 -8.11 5.98
N ALA A 28 4.93 -8.92 5.20
CA ALA A 28 5.31 -9.27 3.84
C ALA A 28 4.43 -8.50 2.87
N TYR A 29 4.93 -8.18 1.67
CA TYR A 29 4.21 -7.35 0.70
C TYR A 29 4.36 -7.89 -0.72
N ILE A 30 3.40 -7.60 -1.58
CA ILE A 30 3.45 -7.85 -3.03
C ILE A 30 2.87 -6.63 -3.74
N SER A 31 3.53 -6.14 -4.80
CA SER A 31 3.00 -4.99 -5.55
C SER A 31 1.79 -5.39 -6.38
N LEU A 32 0.86 -4.46 -6.62
CA LEU A 32 -0.32 -4.72 -7.44
C LEU A 32 0.06 -5.16 -8.85
N GLU A 33 1.13 -4.58 -9.43
CA GLU A 33 1.71 -5.01 -10.70
C GLU A 33 2.10 -6.50 -10.69
N ASN A 34 2.73 -6.97 -9.62
CA ASN A 34 3.12 -8.38 -9.51
C ASN A 34 1.90 -9.29 -9.30
N ILE A 35 0.83 -8.81 -8.66
CA ILE A 35 -0.44 -9.54 -8.57
C ILE A 35 -1.07 -9.64 -9.96
N HIS A 36 -1.15 -8.51 -10.67
CA HIS A 36 -1.73 -8.40 -12.01
C HIS A 36 -1.06 -9.36 -13.00
N ASN A 37 0.26 -9.42 -12.96
CA ASN A 37 1.07 -10.27 -13.82
C ASN A 37 1.18 -11.73 -13.32
N SER A 38 0.54 -12.07 -12.20
CA SER A 38 0.56 -13.44 -11.67
C SER A 38 -0.58 -14.29 -12.21
N ASP A 39 -0.30 -15.58 -12.40
CA ASP A 39 -1.33 -16.56 -12.77
C ASP A 39 -2.33 -16.85 -11.63
N PHE A 40 -2.09 -16.31 -10.42
CA PHE A 40 -2.91 -16.47 -9.21
C PHE A 40 -3.33 -17.93 -8.94
N LYS A 41 -2.44 -18.88 -9.24
CA LYS A 41 -2.75 -20.32 -9.20
C LYS A 41 -3.04 -20.78 -7.78
N ASP A 42 -4.10 -21.59 -7.63
CA ASP A 42 -4.54 -22.15 -6.33
C ASP A 42 -4.78 -21.09 -5.25
N ASN A 43 -5.03 -19.85 -5.67
CA ASN A 43 -5.22 -18.66 -4.83
C ASN A 43 -3.98 -18.34 -3.99
N VAL A 44 -2.79 -18.70 -4.47
CA VAL A 44 -1.51 -18.47 -3.81
C VAL A 44 -0.78 -17.32 -4.48
N LEU A 45 -0.37 -16.35 -3.65
CA LEU A 45 0.51 -15.25 -4.03
C LEU A 45 1.88 -15.40 -3.37
N VAL A 46 2.90 -14.80 -3.99
CA VAL A 46 4.28 -14.81 -3.47
C VAL A 46 4.65 -13.42 -2.97
N PHE A 47 4.59 -13.24 -1.66
CA PHE A 47 4.95 -12.00 -0.99
C PHE A 47 6.46 -11.92 -0.75
N LYS A 48 7.00 -10.71 -0.70
CA LYS A 48 8.38 -10.39 -0.34
C LYS A 48 8.45 -9.91 1.10
N LYS A 49 9.47 -10.32 1.84
CA LYS A 49 9.84 -9.79 3.16
C LYS A 49 11.35 -9.85 3.28
N GLY A 50 12.03 -8.70 3.21
CA GLY A 50 13.47 -8.67 3.02
C GLY A 50 13.91 -9.54 1.84
N PHE A 51 14.83 -10.47 2.08
CA PHE A 51 15.31 -11.42 1.07
C PHE A 51 14.41 -12.66 0.90
N HIS A 52 13.39 -12.82 1.73
CA HIS A 52 12.50 -13.99 1.66
C HIS A 52 11.41 -13.82 0.60
N ARG A 53 10.94 -14.96 0.10
CA ARG A 53 9.75 -15.11 -0.74
C ARG A 53 8.79 -16.05 -0.03
N ILE A 54 7.62 -15.55 0.32
CA ILE A 54 6.67 -16.22 1.20
C ILE A 54 5.42 -16.53 0.37
N LYS A 55 5.09 -17.82 0.25
CA LYS A 55 3.86 -18.25 -0.42
C LYS A 55 2.69 -18.12 0.54
N ILE A 56 1.70 -17.32 0.17
CA ILE A 56 0.51 -17.07 0.99
C ILE A 56 -0.73 -17.42 0.18
N LYS A 57 -1.51 -18.37 0.68
CA LYS A 57 -2.84 -18.72 0.18
C LYS A 57 -3.86 -17.72 0.69
N ILE A 58 -4.55 -17.09 -0.24
CA ILE A 58 -5.61 -16.11 -0.02
C ILE A 58 -6.94 -16.84 0.13
N HIS A 59 -7.80 -16.33 1.03
CA HIS A 59 -9.15 -16.85 1.19
C HIS A 59 -10.04 -16.52 -0.01
N ASP A 60 -10.91 -17.47 -0.38
CA ASP A 60 -11.73 -17.39 -1.60
C ASP A 60 -12.62 -16.14 -1.67
N ASN A 61 -13.11 -15.67 -0.52
CA ASN A 61 -13.95 -14.48 -0.41
C ASN A 61 -13.21 -13.17 -0.72
N LEU A 62 -11.88 -13.13 -0.65
CA LEU A 62 -11.06 -11.94 -0.91
C LEU A 62 -10.50 -11.87 -2.33
N ILE A 63 -10.53 -12.98 -3.07
CA ILE A 63 -9.88 -13.10 -4.38
C ILE A 63 -10.45 -12.13 -5.38
N ARG A 64 -11.78 -11.98 -5.39
CA ARG A 64 -12.46 -11.11 -6.35
C ARG A 64 -11.97 -9.68 -6.20
N GLU A 65 -11.96 -9.17 -4.97
CA GLU A 65 -11.46 -7.84 -4.66
C GLU A 65 -9.99 -7.70 -5.05
N ILE A 66 -9.14 -8.66 -4.66
CA ILE A 66 -7.71 -8.60 -4.97
C ILE A 66 -7.46 -8.52 -6.47
N LYS A 67 -8.17 -9.32 -7.27
CA LYS A 67 -8.06 -9.30 -8.73
C LYS A 67 -8.62 -8.02 -9.36
N GLU A 68 -9.62 -7.40 -8.75
CA GLU A 68 -10.24 -6.19 -9.26
C GLU A 68 -9.39 -4.96 -8.98
N ILE A 69 -8.95 -4.78 -7.73
CA ILE A 69 -8.11 -3.67 -7.28
C ILE A 69 -6.71 -3.72 -7.92
N SER A 70 -6.19 -4.92 -8.20
CA SER A 70 -4.89 -5.08 -8.86
C SER A 70 -4.94 -4.86 -10.38
N LYS A 71 -6.04 -4.37 -10.95
CA LYS A 71 -6.06 -3.97 -12.36
C LYS A 71 -5.46 -2.58 -12.52
N PRO A 72 -4.73 -2.33 -13.62
CA PRO A 72 -4.28 -0.98 -13.94
C PRO A 72 -5.48 -0.02 -14.10
N THR A 73 -5.30 1.21 -13.64
CA THR A 73 -6.25 2.32 -13.83
C THR A 73 -6.10 3.00 -15.19
N ASN A 74 -5.14 2.55 -16.00
CA ASN A 74 -4.89 3.03 -17.36
C ASN A 74 -4.61 1.85 -18.31
N ASP A 75 -4.72 2.09 -19.62
CA ASP A 75 -4.48 1.06 -20.65
C ASP A 75 -3.01 0.95 -21.08
N SER A 76 -2.10 1.60 -20.36
CA SER A 76 -0.68 1.65 -20.71
C SER A 76 -0.01 0.32 -20.40
N LYS A 77 0.45 -0.39 -21.45
CA LYS A 77 1.21 -1.64 -21.29
C LYS A 77 2.64 -1.41 -20.81
N GLU A 78 3.24 -0.26 -21.13
CA GLU A 78 4.62 0.05 -20.79
C GLU A 78 4.75 0.67 -19.40
N ASN A 79 3.74 1.43 -18.97
CA ASN A 79 3.71 2.13 -17.70
C ASN A 79 2.31 2.04 -17.07
N PRO A 80 1.88 0.86 -16.62
CA PRO A 80 0.59 0.69 -15.98
C PRO A 80 0.55 1.45 -14.65
N SER A 81 -0.53 2.18 -14.40
CA SER A 81 -0.81 2.86 -13.12
C SER A 81 -1.72 1.97 -12.28
N PHE A 82 -1.45 1.86 -10.98
CA PHE A 82 -2.29 1.11 -10.05
C PHE A 82 -2.84 2.04 -8.98
N VAL A 83 -3.99 1.67 -8.41
CA VAL A 83 -4.67 2.53 -7.43
C VAL A 83 -3.97 2.54 -6.06
N PHE A 84 -3.32 1.45 -5.70
CA PHE A 84 -2.48 1.31 -4.53
C PHE A 84 -1.12 0.73 -4.92
N ASP A 85 -0.12 0.87 -4.05
CA ASP A 85 1.22 0.36 -4.31
C ASP A 85 1.34 -1.16 -4.05
N TYR A 86 0.81 -1.63 -2.92
CA TYR A 86 1.00 -3.01 -2.45
C TYR A 86 -0.24 -3.63 -1.82
N LEU A 87 -0.25 -4.96 -1.76
CA LEU A 87 -0.98 -5.75 -0.77
C LEU A 87 0.03 -6.26 0.27
N ALA A 88 -0.23 -6.00 1.54
CA ALA A 88 0.60 -6.46 2.64
C ALA A 88 -0.12 -7.53 3.48
N CYS A 89 0.65 -8.46 4.04
CA CYS A 89 0.18 -9.52 4.92
C CYS A 89 1.09 -9.60 6.16
N LYS A 90 0.50 -9.60 7.36
CA LYS A 90 1.25 -9.85 8.60
C LYS A 90 1.65 -11.31 8.68
N VAL A 91 2.96 -11.59 8.73
CA VAL A 91 3.49 -12.96 8.72
C VAL A 91 4.35 -13.31 9.94
N SER A 92 4.44 -12.40 10.94
CA SER A 92 5.32 -12.47 12.11
C SER A 92 6.82 -12.52 11.75
N GLN A 93 7.71 -12.36 12.73
CA GLN A 93 9.16 -12.55 12.53
C GLN A 93 9.50 -14.03 12.68
N ARG A 94 9.96 -14.66 11.60
CA ARG A 94 10.43 -16.05 11.62
C ARG A 94 11.77 -16.15 10.92
N GLU A 95 12.65 -17.03 11.39
CA GLU A 95 13.92 -17.32 10.73
C GLU A 95 13.73 -18.02 9.37
N ARG A 96 12.63 -18.78 9.22
CA ARG A 96 12.26 -19.48 7.99
C ARG A 96 10.76 -19.43 7.75
N TYR A 97 10.39 -19.38 6.47
CA TYR A 97 9.02 -19.42 5.97
C TYR A 97 8.87 -20.61 5.03
N ASP A 98 8.80 -21.80 5.62
CA ASP A 98 8.66 -23.03 4.86
C ASP A 98 7.18 -23.31 4.54
N GLY A 99 6.89 -23.76 3.32
CA GLY A 99 5.55 -24.15 2.87
C GLY A 99 4.67 -22.99 2.38
N VAL A 100 3.35 -23.21 2.41
CA VAL A 100 2.32 -22.22 2.04
C VAL A 100 1.59 -21.80 3.30
N LEU A 101 1.65 -20.52 3.64
CA LEU A 101 0.89 -19.95 4.75
C LEU A 101 -0.53 -19.66 4.28
N VAL A 102 -1.53 -19.85 5.14
CA VAL A 102 -2.89 -19.37 4.86
C VAL A 102 -3.01 -17.98 5.47
N ALA A 103 -3.38 -16.99 4.66
CA ALA A 103 -3.57 -15.62 5.14
C ALA A 103 -4.71 -15.59 6.18
N ASN A 104 -4.50 -14.97 7.33
CA ASN A 104 -5.64 -14.53 8.13
C ASN A 104 -6.27 -13.32 7.40
N PRO A 105 -7.58 -13.30 7.09
CA PRO A 105 -8.22 -12.16 6.42
C PRO A 105 -7.95 -10.82 7.09
N THR A 106 -7.88 -10.78 8.43
CA THR A 106 -7.61 -9.55 9.19
C THR A 106 -6.13 -9.17 9.25
N ALA A 107 -5.25 -10.04 8.74
CA ALA A 107 -3.83 -9.78 8.61
C ALA A 107 -3.45 -9.19 7.25
N LEU A 108 -4.42 -8.96 6.36
CA LEU A 108 -4.22 -8.34 5.05
C LEU A 108 -4.60 -6.86 5.09
N CYS A 109 -3.84 -6.03 4.39
CA CYS A 109 -4.21 -4.66 4.09
C CYS A 109 -3.67 -4.24 2.72
N TRP A 110 -4.44 -3.42 2.00
CA TRP A 110 -3.91 -2.63 0.91
C TRP A 110 -2.92 -1.62 1.47
N VAL A 111 -1.94 -1.20 0.68
CA VAL A 111 -0.96 -0.21 1.11
C VAL A 111 -0.71 0.82 0.03
N GLU A 112 -0.72 2.08 0.45
CA GLU A 112 -0.30 3.22 -0.34
C GLU A 112 0.83 3.95 0.41
N VAL A 113 1.94 4.20 -0.28
CA VAL A 113 3.12 4.89 0.25
C VAL A 113 3.04 6.35 -0.15
N LYS A 114 2.83 7.22 0.83
CA LYS A 114 2.78 8.68 0.61
C LYS A 114 4.08 9.32 1.11
N THR A 115 4.75 10.05 0.21
CA THR A 115 5.89 10.91 0.57
C THR A 115 5.40 12.34 0.69
N GLY A 116 5.50 12.92 1.90
CA GLY A 116 4.88 14.21 2.22
C GLY A 116 3.35 14.13 2.42
N ARG A 117 2.66 15.27 2.26
CA ARG A 117 1.21 15.41 2.49
C ARG A 117 0.40 15.42 1.19
N SER A 118 0.49 14.37 0.38
CA SER A 118 -0.39 14.20 -0.78
C SER A 118 -1.69 13.51 -0.38
N GLY A 119 -2.82 14.04 -0.84
CA GLY A 119 -4.13 13.45 -0.65
C GLY A 119 -4.37 12.23 -1.54
N PHE A 120 -5.59 11.70 -1.46
CA PHE A 120 -6.08 10.68 -2.38
C PHE A 120 -6.41 11.29 -3.74
N SER A 121 -6.15 10.53 -4.80
CA SER A 121 -6.67 10.82 -6.15
C SER A 121 -8.10 10.29 -6.31
N ASP A 122 -8.83 10.77 -7.31
CA ASP A 122 -10.20 10.32 -7.59
C ASP A 122 -10.30 8.79 -7.75
N ASN A 123 -9.35 8.18 -8.48
CA ASN A 123 -9.29 6.72 -8.62
C ASN A 123 -9.12 5.99 -7.28
N GLN A 124 -8.40 6.61 -6.33
CA GLN A 124 -8.22 6.06 -4.99
C GLN A 124 -9.50 6.18 -4.16
N VAL A 125 -10.19 7.32 -4.24
CA VAL A 125 -11.50 7.52 -3.61
C VAL A 125 -12.50 6.48 -4.15
N ASP A 126 -12.60 6.32 -5.46
CA ASP A 126 -13.46 5.33 -6.11
C ASP A 126 -13.12 3.88 -5.71
N ALA A 127 -11.88 3.60 -5.31
CA ALA A 127 -11.49 2.29 -4.83
C ALA A 127 -11.81 2.10 -3.35
N LEU A 128 -11.69 3.14 -2.53
CA LEU A 128 -12.05 3.10 -1.10
C LEU A 128 -13.50 2.65 -0.91
N GLU A 129 -14.43 3.08 -1.78
CA GLU A 129 -15.83 2.65 -1.75
C GLU A 129 -16.05 1.15 -2.01
N LYS A 130 -15.08 0.46 -2.60
CA LYS A 130 -15.21 -0.91 -3.11
C LYS A 130 -14.45 -1.94 -2.30
N ILE A 131 -13.45 -1.52 -1.51
CA ILE A 131 -12.58 -2.42 -0.76
C ILE A 131 -13.23 -2.91 0.53
N LYS A 132 -12.95 -4.16 0.89
CA LYS A 132 -13.25 -4.75 2.20
C LYS A 132 -11.98 -5.00 2.98
N ILE A 133 -10.87 -5.25 2.29
CA ILE A 133 -9.55 -5.28 2.89
C ILE A 133 -9.20 -3.84 3.27
N PRO A 134 -8.79 -3.57 4.52
CA PRO A 134 -8.48 -2.21 4.95
C PRO A 134 -7.31 -1.63 4.16
N LEU A 135 -7.29 -0.31 4.01
CA LEU A 135 -6.18 0.41 3.43
C LEU A 135 -5.27 0.94 4.54
N ALA A 136 -3.98 0.72 4.35
CA ALA A 136 -2.95 1.27 5.18
C ALA A 136 -2.15 2.35 4.45
N LEU A 137 -2.12 3.55 5.01
CA LEU A 137 -1.29 4.63 4.52
C LEU A 137 0.05 4.60 5.23
N PHE A 138 1.10 4.41 4.44
CA PHE A 138 2.47 4.45 4.92
C PHE A 138 3.04 5.84 4.64
N TYR A 139 3.03 6.68 5.66
CA TYR A 139 3.45 8.07 5.56
C TYR A 139 4.93 8.23 5.91
N ILE A 140 5.64 8.93 5.04
CA ILE A 140 7.02 9.34 5.27
C ILE A 140 7.05 10.87 5.21
N GLN A 141 7.23 11.51 6.36
CA GLN A 141 7.18 12.97 6.48
C GLN A 141 8.28 13.66 5.66
N ASP A 142 9.52 13.24 5.86
CA ASP A 142 10.68 13.72 5.11
C ASP A 142 11.56 12.54 4.68
N VAL A 143 11.45 12.20 3.40
CA VAL A 143 12.19 11.10 2.77
C VAL A 143 13.69 11.41 2.62
N LEU A 144 14.11 12.67 2.80
CA LEU A 144 15.50 13.10 2.71
C LEU A 144 16.15 13.28 4.07
N ALA A 145 15.38 13.15 5.16
CA ALA A 145 15.93 13.16 6.49
C ALA A 145 16.94 12.01 6.65
N PRO A 146 18.00 12.17 7.48
CA PRO A 146 18.90 11.08 7.79
C PRO A 146 18.12 9.87 8.32
N PRO A 147 18.48 8.61 7.97
CA PRO A 147 17.67 7.43 8.29
C PRO A 147 17.23 7.30 9.76
N ARG A 148 18.07 7.73 10.71
CA ARG A 148 17.78 7.71 12.16
C ARG A 148 16.67 8.68 12.60
N LYS A 149 16.28 9.62 11.74
CA LYS A 149 15.30 10.68 11.98
C LYS A 149 14.06 10.53 11.10
N ILE A 150 13.97 9.46 10.32
CA ILE A 150 12.82 9.23 9.47
C ILE A 150 11.67 8.75 10.35
N GLU A 151 10.62 9.55 10.38
CA GLU A 151 9.37 9.21 11.03
C GLU A 151 8.47 8.51 10.01
N ILE A 152 8.08 7.29 10.38
CA ILE A 152 7.19 6.43 9.60
C ILE A 152 5.93 6.23 10.41
N GLU A 153 4.81 6.62 9.83
CA GLU A 153 3.49 6.34 10.36
C GLU A 153 2.79 5.30 9.51
N TRP A 154 2.03 4.42 10.17
CA TRP A 154 1.28 3.36 9.52
C TRP A 154 -0.15 3.40 10.05
N ASP A 155 -1.01 4.09 9.33
CA ASP A 155 -2.41 4.26 9.68
C ASP A 155 -3.25 3.29 8.86
N THR A 156 -3.96 2.37 9.52
CA THR A 156 -4.73 1.30 8.86
C THR A 156 -6.19 1.45 9.22
N ARG A 157 -7.03 1.66 8.21
CA ARG A 157 -8.46 1.90 8.38
C ARG A 157 -9.25 1.23 7.26
N THR A 158 -10.54 1.05 7.47
CA THR A 158 -11.45 0.58 6.41
C THR A 158 -11.59 1.64 5.30
N GLY A 159 -12.18 1.25 4.17
CA GLY A 159 -12.52 2.20 3.11
C GLY A 159 -13.44 3.31 3.63
N ASP A 160 -14.52 2.91 4.32
CA ASP A 160 -15.51 3.81 4.91
C ASP A 160 -14.87 4.82 5.88
N GLU A 161 -14.00 4.38 6.80
CA GLU A 161 -13.31 5.27 7.75
C GLU A 161 -12.42 6.31 7.06
N TRP A 162 -11.83 5.99 5.90
CA TRP A 162 -11.07 6.96 5.11
C TRP A 162 -11.97 7.95 4.38
N LEU A 163 -13.12 7.49 3.88
CA LEU A 163 -14.10 8.35 3.20
C LEU A 163 -14.73 9.34 4.18
N ASP A 164 -15.11 8.89 5.38
CA ASP A 164 -15.65 9.75 6.44
C ASP A 164 -14.68 10.90 6.78
N GLU A 165 -13.37 10.62 6.91
CA GLU A 165 -12.37 11.66 7.17
C GLU A 165 -12.23 12.65 6.00
N LEU A 166 -12.38 12.19 4.76
CA LEU A 166 -12.32 13.05 3.58
C LEU A 166 -13.53 13.97 3.50
N ASP A 167 -14.73 13.47 3.81
CA ASP A 167 -15.94 14.28 3.86
C ASP A 167 -15.87 15.31 4.99
N ASP A 168 -15.45 14.92 6.20
CA ASP A 168 -15.27 15.85 7.34
C ASP A 168 -14.31 17.00 7.00
N LYS A 169 -13.23 16.71 6.26
CA LYS A 169 -12.26 17.72 5.81
C LYS A 169 -12.81 18.62 4.73
N ARG A 170 -13.64 18.10 3.83
CA ARG A 170 -14.32 18.91 2.79
C ARG A 170 -15.29 19.88 3.45
N ASP A 171 -16.12 19.39 4.37
CA ASP A 171 -17.11 20.20 5.07
C ASP A 171 -16.45 21.32 5.90
N GLN A 172 -15.31 21.04 6.54
CA GLN A 172 -14.52 22.06 7.25
C GLN A 172 -13.99 23.14 6.31
N ALA A 173 -13.43 22.77 5.16
CA ALA A 173 -12.90 23.73 4.19
C ALA A 173 -14.00 24.62 3.60
N GLU A 174 -15.17 24.05 3.28
CA GLU A 174 -16.34 24.80 2.82
C GLU A 174 -16.85 25.75 3.91
N SER A 175 -16.83 25.31 5.18
CA SER A 175 -17.21 26.17 6.30
C SER A 175 -16.22 27.30 6.56
N ASP A 176 -14.93 27.14 6.27
CA ASP A 176 -13.93 28.19 6.48
C ASP A 176 -13.98 29.26 5.37
N ASP A 177 -14.31 28.86 4.14
CA ASP A 177 -14.45 29.77 2.99
C ASP A 177 -15.71 30.66 3.07
N ASP A 178 -16.79 30.19 3.72
CA ASP A 178 -18.03 30.97 3.93
C ASP A 178 -17.89 32.09 4.99
N PHE A 179 -16.77 32.16 5.72
CA PHE A 179 -16.48 33.19 6.73
C PHE A 179 -15.43 34.24 6.30
N LEU A 180 -15.02 34.26 5.02
CA LEU A 180 -14.12 35.26 4.42
C LEU A 180 -14.85 36.28 3.54
#